data_AF-A0A6B9YED0-F1
#
_entry.id   AF-A0A6B9YED0-F1
#
_cell.length_a   1.000
_cell.length_b   1.000
_cell.length_c   1.000
_cell.angle_alpha   90.00
_cell.angle_beta   90.00
_cell.angle_gamma   90.00
#
_symmetry.space_group_name_H-M   'P 1'
#
loop_
_entity.id
_entity.type
_entity.pdbx_description
1 polymer ?
#
loop_
_entity_poly.entity_id
_entity_poly.type
_entity_poly.pdbx_seq_one_letter_code
_entity_poly.pdbx_strand_id
1 'polypeptide(L)'
;MIKIKKTSKLLGTVDMHGDIENIDRFKKFINNFDKGQKDSIRVIRYTTEGDPVLRDLEYDGEAIISTFDTRRDKYGKGSINTATCESIEEVETAERTDYLLDDCENIADHTILVIWK
;
A
#
# COMPACT_ATOMS: atom_id res chain seq x y z
N MET A 1 2.28 34.42 13.57
CA MET A 1 2.12 32.99 13.89
C MET A 1 2.37 32.18 12.62
N ILE A 2 3.57 31.63 12.48
CA ILE A 2 3.91 30.79 11.34
C ILE A 2 3.27 29.42 11.61
N LYS A 3 2.19 29.10 10.90
CA LYS A 3 1.72 27.71 10.83
C LYS A 3 2.78 26.95 10.04
N ILE A 4 3.73 26.36 10.75
CA ILE A 4 4.58 25.31 10.19
C ILE A 4 3.60 24.21 9.79
N LYS A 5 3.29 24.11 8.49
CA LYS A 5 2.71 22.89 7.95
C LYS A 5 3.76 21.83 8.25
N LYS A 6 3.52 21.00 9.27
CA LYS A 6 4.19 19.72 9.39
C LYS A 6 3.89 19.01 8.08
N THR A 7 4.80 19.08 7.12
CA THR A 7 4.88 18.06 6.08
C THR A 7 5.10 16.79 6.87
N SER A 8 4.02 16.05 7.11
CA SER A 8 4.11 14.73 7.71
C SER A 8 5.05 13.96 6.81
N LYS A 9 6.27 13.71 7.29
CA LYS A 9 7.10 12.63 6.77
C LYS A 9 6.20 11.41 6.86
N LEU A 10 5.65 10.99 5.72
CA LEU A 10 4.65 9.93 5.65
C LEU A 10 5.28 8.70 6.29
N LEU A 11 4.79 8.33 7.47
CA LEU A 11 5.11 7.10 8.18
C LEU A 11 4.44 5.93 7.44
N GLY A 12 4.76 5.78 6.15
CA GLY A 12 4.31 4.65 5.35
C GLY A 12 5.07 3.38 5.74
N THR A 13 4.60 2.25 5.24
CA THR A 13 5.34 0.98 5.29
C THR A 13 6.26 0.93 4.08
N VAL A 14 7.52 0.55 4.29
CA VAL A 14 8.53 0.49 3.23
C VAL A 14 8.99 -0.95 3.10
N ASP A 15 8.92 -1.50 1.90
CA ASP A 15 9.40 -2.83 1.54
C ASP A 15 10.58 -2.70 0.59
N MET A 16 11.77 -3.11 1.06
CA MET A 16 12.98 -3.22 0.27
C MET A 16 13.35 -4.71 0.12
N HIS A 17 12.66 -5.38 -0.78
CA HIS A 17 12.89 -6.80 -1.10
C HIS A 17 12.67 -7.76 0.09
N GLY A 18 11.62 -7.49 0.87
CA GLY A 18 11.27 -8.27 2.05
C GLY A 18 11.84 -7.72 3.36
N ASP A 19 12.78 -6.77 3.31
CA ASP A 19 13.14 -5.97 4.49
C ASP A 19 12.10 -4.87 4.66
N ILE A 20 11.16 -5.09 5.60
CA ILE A 20 9.99 -4.25 5.77
C ILE A 20 10.14 -3.35 7.01
N GLU A 21 10.21 -2.05 6.77
CA GLU A 21 10.17 -1.05 7.83
C GLU A 21 8.72 -0.63 8.15
N ASN A 22 8.47 -0.35 9.44
CA ASN A 22 7.19 0.16 9.92
C ASN A 22 6.00 -0.77 9.60
N ILE A 23 6.22 -2.08 9.72
CA ILE A 23 5.19 -3.11 9.49
C ILE A 23 4.01 -2.98 10.47
N ASP A 24 4.23 -2.49 11.69
CA ASP A 24 3.16 -2.29 12.67
C ASP A 24 2.11 -1.29 12.18
N ARG A 25 2.51 -0.30 11.37
CA ARG A 25 1.56 0.62 10.73
C ARG A 25 0.66 -0.09 9.73
N PHE A 26 1.23 -1.02 8.94
CA PHE A 26 0.49 -1.85 7.99
C PHE A 26 -0.49 -2.77 8.72
N LYS A 27 -0.03 -3.50 9.74
CA LYS A 27 -0.90 -4.36 10.56
C LYS A 27 -2.03 -3.58 11.21
N LYS A 28 -1.77 -2.36 11.66
CA LYS A 28 -2.81 -1.46 12.19
C LYS A 28 -3.83 -1.08 11.13
N PHE A 29 -3.40 -0.80 9.89
CA PHE A 29 -4.30 -0.50 8.78
C PHE A 29 -5.21 -1.70 8.48
N ILE A 30 -4.65 -2.91 8.35
CA ILE A 30 -5.44 -4.15 8.13
C ILE A 30 -6.46 -4.35 9.27
N ASN A 31 -6.01 -4.27 10.52
CA ASN A 31 -6.93 -4.39 11.67
C ASN A 31 -8.03 -3.30 11.68
N ASN A 32 -7.76 -2.11 11.15
CA ASN A 32 -8.77 -1.05 11.06
C ASN A 32 -9.76 -1.34 9.94
N PHE A 33 -9.27 -1.79 8.79
CA PHE A 33 -10.07 -2.27 7.68
C PHE A 33 -11.03 -3.39 8.12
N ASP A 34 -10.54 -4.43 8.80
CA ASP A 34 -11.36 -5.55 9.31
C ASP A 34 -12.47 -5.11 10.28
N LYS A 35 -12.28 -3.96 10.93
CA LYS A 35 -13.23 -3.38 11.89
C LYS A 35 -14.17 -2.35 11.25
N GLY A 36 -14.10 -2.13 9.94
CA GLY A 36 -14.85 -1.07 9.25
C GLY A 36 -14.42 0.35 9.66
N GLN A 37 -13.20 0.51 10.19
CA GLN A 37 -12.69 1.79 10.67
C GLN A 37 -11.91 2.51 9.58
N LYS A 38 -12.32 3.73 9.28
CA LYS A 38 -11.63 4.64 8.37
C LYS A 38 -10.14 4.75 8.70
N ASP A 39 -9.29 4.48 7.73
CA ASP A 39 -7.84 4.62 7.86
C ASP A 39 -7.17 4.81 6.49
N SER A 40 -5.93 5.27 6.48
CA SER A 40 -5.14 5.40 5.26
C SER A 40 -3.67 5.05 5.45
N ILE A 41 -3.07 4.43 4.45
CA ILE A 41 -1.67 4.03 4.48
C ILE A 41 -1.00 4.25 3.13
N ARG A 42 0.29 4.63 3.17
CA ARG A 42 1.19 4.53 2.03
C ARG A 42 2.07 3.31 2.20
N VAL A 43 2.12 2.45 1.18
CA VAL A 43 3.10 1.37 1.04
C VAL A 43 4.07 1.76 -0.07
N ILE A 44 5.37 1.69 0.22
CA ILE A 44 6.43 1.97 -0.74
C ILE A 44 7.17 0.66 -0.99
N ARG A 45 7.16 0.17 -2.22
CA ARG A 45 7.87 -1.04 -2.62
C ARG A 45 9.00 -0.66 -3.58
N TYR A 46 10.20 -1.12 -3.29
CA TYR A 46 11.34 -0.90 -4.18
C TYR A 46 11.40 -1.98 -5.26
N THR A 47 11.58 -1.56 -6.52
CA THR A 47 11.91 -2.47 -7.63
C THR A 47 13.31 -3.04 -7.44
N THR A 48 13.64 -4.12 -8.16
CA THR A 48 14.97 -4.77 -8.09
C THR A 48 16.12 -3.79 -8.40
N GLU A 49 15.84 -2.77 -9.21
CA GLU A 49 16.78 -1.71 -9.58
C GLU A 49 16.94 -0.64 -8.47
N GLY A 50 16.10 -0.67 -7.44
CA GLY A 50 16.10 0.27 -6.33
C GLY A 50 15.22 1.51 -6.53
N ASP A 51 14.30 1.48 -7.50
CA ASP A 51 13.36 2.59 -7.71
C ASP A 51 12.06 2.38 -6.90
N PRO A 52 11.51 3.43 -6.26
CA PRO A 52 10.33 3.28 -5.43
C PRO A 52 9.02 3.32 -6.26
N VAL A 53 8.16 2.34 -6.03
CA VAL A 53 6.76 2.31 -6.45
C VAL A 53 5.88 2.60 -5.25
N LEU A 54 4.96 3.55 -5.39
CA LEU A 54 4.11 4.01 -4.28
C LEU A 54 2.69 3.48 -4.47
N ARG A 55 2.11 2.95 -3.39
CA ARG A 55 0.69 2.62 -3.30
C ARG A 55 0.07 3.30 -2.10
N ASP A 56 -0.88 4.18 -2.34
CA ASP A 56 -1.72 4.78 -1.30
C ASP A 56 -3.05 4.04 -1.24
N LEU A 57 -3.47 3.66 -0.04
CA LEU A 57 -4.77 3.07 0.24
C LEU A 57 -5.52 3.98 1.20
N GLU A 58 -6.73 4.38 0.81
CA GLU A 58 -7.64 5.17 1.64
C GLU A 58 -8.94 4.37 1.80
N TYR A 59 -9.16 3.83 3.01
CA TYR A 59 -10.39 3.11 3.33
C TYR A 59 -11.37 4.04 4.05
N ASP A 60 -12.58 4.16 3.50
CA ASP A 60 -13.61 5.05 4.02
C ASP A 60 -14.65 4.35 4.91
N GLY A 61 -14.42 3.09 5.27
CA GLY A 61 -15.37 2.27 6.04
C GLY A 61 -16.30 1.45 5.16
N GLU A 62 -16.30 1.66 3.84
CA GLU A 62 -17.07 0.88 2.87
C GLU A 62 -16.16 0.37 1.75
N ALA A 63 -15.37 1.23 1.13
CA ALA A 63 -14.48 0.90 0.01
C ALA A 63 -13.07 1.47 0.18
N ILE A 64 -12.13 0.91 -0.58
CA ILE A 64 -10.74 1.33 -0.64
C ILE A 64 -10.50 2.08 -1.95
N ILE A 65 -10.05 3.33 -1.84
CA ILE A 65 -9.45 4.05 -2.97
C ILE A 65 -7.95 3.75 -2.98
N SER A 66 -7.50 3.00 -3.98
CA SER A 66 -6.10 2.65 -4.20
C SER A 66 -5.49 3.55 -5.27
N THR A 67 -4.46 4.31 -4.94
CA THR A 67 -3.63 5.07 -5.89
C THR A 67 -2.28 4.40 -6.08
N PHE A 68 -1.97 3.97 -7.31
CA PHE A 68 -0.70 3.36 -7.70
C PHE A 68 0.14 4.33 -8.53
N ASP A 69 1.27 4.79 -7.99
CA ASP A 69 2.17 5.79 -8.59
C ASP A 69 3.53 5.17 -8.94
N THR A 70 3.77 5.03 -10.25
CA THR A 70 5.00 4.46 -10.83
C THR A 70 5.94 5.53 -11.40
N ARG A 71 5.69 6.83 -11.18
CA ARG A 71 6.49 7.91 -11.78
C ARG A 71 7.95 7.97 -11.35
N ARG A 72 8.29 7.27 -10.26
CA ARG A 72 9.66 7.21 -9.73
C ARG A 72 10.38 5.93 -10.13
N ASP A 73 9.66 4.96 -10.71
CA ASP A 73 10.23 3.80 -11.37
C ASP A 73 10.68 4.19 -12.76
N LYS A 74 12.00 4.19 -12.98
CA LYS A 74 12.63 4.61 -14.24
C LYS A 74 12.21 3.73 -15.42
N TYR A 75 11.88 2.46 -15.16
CA TYR A 75 11.51 1.48 -16.17
C TYR A 75 10.00 1.16 -16.16
N GLY A 76 9.27 1.71 -15.18
CA GLY A 76 7.83 1.60 -15.05
C GLY A 76 7.06 2.43 -16.08
N LYS A 77 5.73 2.35 -16.02
CA LYS A 77 4.84 3.09 -16.94
C LYS A 77 4.89 4.60 -16.76
N GLY A 78 5.48 5.09 -15.66
CA GLY A 78 5.53 6.52 -15.36
C GLY A 78 4.15 7.14 -15.15
N SER A 79 3.16 6.36 -14.71
CA SER A 79 1.77 6.80 -14.57
C SER A 79 1.27 6.74 -13.13
N ILE A 80 0.17 7.44 -12.88
CA ILE A 80 -0.64 7.31 -11.67
C ILE A 80 -1.95 6.66 -12.11
N ASN A 81 -2.34 5.56 -11.47
CA ASN A 81 -3.62 4.91 -11.70
C ASN A 81 -4.38 4.82 -10.37
N THR A 82 -5.70 5.03 -10.43
CA THR A 82 -6.58 4.93 -9.27
C THR A 82 -7.60 3.84 -9.52
N ALA A 83 -7.88 3.01 -8.51
CA ALA A 83 -8.92 2.00 -8.54
C ALA A 83 -9.71 2.05 -7.24
N THR A 84 -11.02 1.78 -7.34
CA THR A 84 -11.86 1.47 -6.18
C THR A 84 -11.87 -0.05 -6.03
N CYS A 85 -11.64 -0.53 -4.80
CA CYS A 85 -11.66 -1.93 -4.43
C CYS A 85 -12.54 -2.11 -3.18
N GLU A 86 -13.21 -3.24 -3.04
CA GLU A 86 -14.11 -3.48 -1.90
C GLU A 86 -13.46 -4.32 -0.80
N SER A 87 -12.43 -5.10 -1.12
CA SER A 87 -11.86 -6.09 -0.21
C SER A 87 -10.33 -6.15 -0.25
N ILE A 88 -9.76 -6.73 0.82
CA ILE A 88 -8.37 -7.14 0.90
C ILE A 88 -8.36 -8.64 1.17
N GLU A 89 -7.72 -9.42 0.31
CA GLU A 89 -7.49 -10.83 0.51
C GLU A 89 -6.13 -11.05 1.19
N GLU A 90 -6.11 -11.86 2.26
CA GLU A 90 -4.89 -12.34 2.92
C GLU A 90 -4.67 -13.81 2.55
N VAL A 91 -3.66 -14.08 1.73
CA VAL A 91 -3.32 -15.43 1.28
C VAL A 91 -2.08 -15.93 2.01
N GLU A 92 -2.28 -16.82 2.98
CA GLU A 92 -1.20 -17.40 3.77
C GLU A 92 -0.72 -18.74 3.18
N THR A 93 0.61 -18.89 3.07
CA THR A 93 1.27 -20.14 2.66
C THR A 93 2.32 -20.56 3.70
N ALA A 94 3.02 -21.67 3.48
CA ALA A 94 4.15 -22.07 4.33
C ALA A 94 5.31 -21.06 4.29
N GLU A 95 5.51 -20.36 3.17
CA GLU A 95 6.69 -19.53 2.90
C GLU A 95 6.44 -18.03 3.11
N ARG A 96 5.19 -17.58 2.92
CA ARG A 96 4.85 -16.16 2.92
C ARG A 96 3.35 -15.90 3.10
N THR A 97 3.03 -14.65 3.36
CA THR A 97 1.66 -14.10 3.36
C THR A 97 1.57 -12.98 2.33
N ASP A 98 0.62 -13.10 1.40
CA ASP A 98 0.36 -12.12 0.35
C ASP A 98 -0.90 -11.31 0.71
N TYR A 99 -0.80 -9.97 0.73
CA TYR A 99 -1.93 -9.07 0.90
C TYR A 99 -2.31 -8.44 -0.45
N LEU A 100 -3.50 -8.76 -0.93
CA LEU A 100 -3.97 -8.42 -2.26
C LEU A 100 -5.23 -7.56 -2.18
N LEU A 101 -5.32 -6.52 -3.00
CA LEU A 101 -6.59 -5.84 -3.26
C LEU A 101 -7.48 -6.74 -4.11
N ASP A 102 -8.74 -6.87 -3.75
CA ASP A 102 -9.71 -7.66 -4.49
C ASP A 102 -11.00 -6.85 -4.74
N ASP A 103 -11.86 -7.37 -5.62
CA ASP A 103 -13.08 -6.69 -6.09
C ASP A 103 -12.80 -5.28 -6.64
N CYS A 104 -11.71 -5.15 -7.42
CA CYS A 104 -11.25 -3.87 -7.94
C CYS A 104 -11.74 -3.58 -9.37
N GLU A 105 -12.09 -2.32 -9.61
CA GLU A 105 -12.30 -1.83 -10.98
C GLU A 105 -10.97 -1.44 -11.66
N ASN A 106 -10.62 -2.10 -12.76
CA ASN A 106 -9.56 -1.71 -13.70
C ASN A 106 -8.14 -1.51 -13.10
N ILE A 107 -7.66 -2.45 -12.27
CA ILE A 107 -6.29 -2.43 -11.73
C ILE A 107 -5.39 -3.51 -12.38
N ALA A 108 -4.12 -3.18 -12.62
CA ALA A 108 -3.15 -4.10 -13.21
C ALA A 108 -2.26 -4.81 -12.17
N ASP A 109 -2.07 -4.19 -11.01
CA ASP A 109 -1.33 -4.77 -9.88
C ASP A 109 -2.21 -4.72 -8.64
N HIS A 110 -2.62 -5.90 -8.17
CA HIS A 110 -3.43 -6.09 -6.98
C HIS A 110 -2.57 -6.16 -5.71
N THR A 111 -1.25 -6.32 -5.83
CA THR A 111 -0.39 -6.62 -4.68
C THR A 111 -0.16 -5.37 -3.82
N ILE A 112 -0.53 -5.45 -2.56
CA ILE A 112 -0.26 -4.42 -1.56
C ILE A 112 1.11 -4.65 -0.92
N LEU A 113 1.29 -5.82 -0.32
CA LEU A 113 2.49 -6.20 0.43
C LEU A 113 2.63 -7.73 0.45
N VAL A 114 3.87 -8.22 0.45
CA VAL A 114 4.19 -9.64 0.63
C VAL A 114 5.16 -9.76 1.80
N ILE A 115 4.85 -10.65 2.75
CA ILE A 115 5.67 -10.88 3.95
C ILE A 115 6.19 -12.31 3.91
N TRP A 116 7.50 -12.50 3.79
CA TRP A 116 8.15 -13.81 3.84
C TRP A 116 8.32 -14.28 5.28
N LYS A 117 8.18 -15.59 5.51
CA LYS A 117 8.28 -16.24 6.82
C LYS A 117 9.69 -16.68 7.18
#